data_AF-A0A354CIE0-F1
#
_entry.id   AF-A0A354CIE0-F1
#
_cell.length_a   1.000
_cell.length_b   1.000
_cell.length_c   1.000
_cell.angle_alpha   90.00
_cell.angle_beta   90.00
_cell.angle_gamma   90.00
#
_symmetry.space_group_name_H-M   'P 1'
#
loop_
_entity.id
_entity.type
_entity.pdbx_description
1 polymer ?
#
loop_
_entity_poly.entity_id
_entity_poly.type
_entity_poly.pdbx_seq_one_letter_code
_entity_poly.pdbx_strand_id
1 'polypeptide(L)'
;MIDAFDKKQLDIDTMSRFVEHVSGCLDCQEEYEIYYIMKYALSDDEIMDKEIASQPIPVQRLVNSYDFKALVTYRLREAASKLDKIKRNDYYNRCLFAIAQFCVVLMAVFYIFSNVFM
;
A
#
# COMPACT_ATOMS: atom_id res chain seq x y z
N MET A 1 -15.90 3.31 -3.16
CA MET A 1 -14.56 2.71 -2.93
C MET A 1 -13.62 3.63 -2.15
N ILE A 2 -13.67 4.94 -2.39
CA ILE A 2 -12.82 5.93 -1.72
C ILE A 2 -12.89 5.84 -0.19
N ASP A 3 -14.09 5.78 0.39
CA ASP A 3 -14.26 5.65 1.85
C ASP A 3 -13.62 4.36 2.43
N ALA A 4 -13.76 3.23 1.72
CA ALA A 4 -13.14 1.97 2.13
C ALA A 4 -11.61 2.02 1.99
N PHE A 5 -11.08 2.74 1.00
CA PHE A 5 -9.65 2.98 0.86
C PHE A 5 -9.12 3.85 2.00
N ASP A 6 -9.80 4.96 2.33
CA ASP A 6 -9.39 5.88 3.39
C ASP A 6 -9.40 5.19 4.77
N LYS A 7 -10.41 4.34 5.02
CA LYS A 7 -10.51 3.49 6.23
C LYS A 7 -9.56 2.29 6.24
N LYS A 8 -8.74 2.09 5.19
CA LYS A 8 -7.79 0.97 5.03
C LYS A 8 -8.47 -0.41 5.09
N GLN A 9 -9.67 -0.52 4.52
CA GLN A 9 -10.49 -1.74 4.52
C GLN A 9 -10.40 -2.53 3.21
N LEU A 10 -9.66 -2.04 2.22
CA LEU A 10 -9.45 -2.76 0.97
C LEU A 10 -8.40 -3.85 1.13
N ASP A 11 -8.66 -5.01 0.52
CA ASP A 11 -7.64 -6.04 0.33
C ASP A 11 -6.53 -5.55 -0.62
N ILE A 12 -5.41 -6.28 -0.67
CA ILE A 12 -4.21 -5.87 -1.41
C ILE A 12 -4.47 -5.76 -2.92
N ASP A 13 -5.27 -6.68 -3.50
CA ASP A 13 -5.54 -6.69 -4.93
C ASP A 13 -6.47 -5.54 -5.32
N THR A 14 -7.53 -5.34 -4.54
CA THR A 14 -8.46 -4.22 -4.72
C THR A 14 -7.77 -2.88 -4.50
N MET A 15 -6.90 -2.77 -3.50
CA MET A 15 -6.07 -1.59 -3.27
C MET A 15 -5.13 -1.33 -4.46
N SER A 16 -4.50 -2.37 -5.03
CA SER A 16 -3.65 -2.21 -6.21
C SER A 16 -4.41 -1.67 -7.41
N ARG A 17 -5.59 -2.24 -7.72
CA ARG A 17 -6.43 -1.76 -8.82
C ARG A 17 -6.94 -0.35 -8.59
N PHE A 18 -7.34 -0.03 -7.36
CA PHE A 18 -7.80 1.31 -6.99
C PHE A 18 -6.69 2.35 -7.21
N VAL A 19 -5.48 2.11 -6.67
CA VAL A 19 -4.36 3.04 -6.82
C VAL A 19 -3.96 3.21 -8.28
N GLU A 20 -3.88 2.12 -9.05
CA GLU A 20 -3.58 2.17 -10.48
C GLU A 20 -4.61 3.00 -11.26
N HIS A 21 -5.90 2.74 -11.04
CA HIS A 21 -6.98 3.44 -11.72
C HIS A 21 -7.02 4.92 -11.38
N VAL A 22 -7.05 5.27 -10.08
CA VAL A 22 -7.18 6.67 -9.64
C VAL A 22 -5.93 7.46 -10.03
N SER A 23 -4.73 6.87 -9.99
CA SER A 23 -3.51 7.58 -10.41
C SER A 23 -3.50 7.94 -11.90
N GLY A 24 -4.24 7.20 -12.74
CA GLY A 24 -4.33 7.43 -14.18
C GLY A 24 -5.57 8.19 -14.64
N CYS A 25 -6.52 8.47 -13.75
CA CYS A 25 -7.81 9.07 -14.11
C CYS A 25 -8.00 10.41 -13.39
N LEU A 26 -8.06 11.51 -14.15
CA LEU A 26 -8.22 12.85 -13.59
C LEU A 26 -9.56 13.02 -12.88
N ASP A 27 -10.66 12.60 -13.50
CA ASP A 27 -12.00 12.71 -12.93
C ASP A 27 -12.09 11.97 -11.58
N CYS A 28 -11.48 10.79 -11.47
CA CYS A 28 -11.46 10.05 -10.21
C CYS A 28 -10.54 10.67 -9.15
N GLN A 29 -9.50 11.42 -9.55
CA GLN A 29 -8.72 12.22 -8.61
C GLN A 29 -9.54 13.39 -8.08
N GLU A 30 -10.27 14.09 -8.95
CA GLU A 30 -11.16 15.18 -8.57
C GLU A 30 -12.27 14.68 -7.62
N GLU A 31 -12.88 13.52 -7.89
CA GLU A 31 -13.83 12.90 -6.96
C GLU A 31 -13.20 12.62 -5.58
N TYR A 32 -11.94 12.22 -5.55
CA TYR A 32 -11.22 11.96 -4.30
C TYR A 32 -10.85 13.27 -3.57
N GLU A 33 -10.54 14.33 -4.31
CA GLU A 33 -10.36 15.67 -3.73
C GLU A 33 -11.67 16.15 -3.09
N ILE A 34 -12.80 16.01 -3.78
CA ILE A 34 -14.13 16.35 -3.27
C ILE A 34 -14.45 15.57 -1.99
N TYR A 35 -14.14 14.27 -1.94
CA TYR A 35 -14.29 13.46 -0.73
C TYR A 35 -13.57 14.09 0.47
N TYR A 36 -12.32 14.53 0.30
CA TYR A 36 -11.57 15.15 1.38
C TYR A 36 -12.03 16.57 1.72
N ILE A 37 -12.52 17.34 0.75
CA ILE A 37 -13.18 18.63 1.02
C ILE A 37 -14.41 18.42 1.89
N MET A 38 -15.28 17.46 1.54
CA MET A 38 -16.47 17.15 2.34
C MET A 38 -16.08 16.71 3.76
N LYS A 39 -15.07 15.85 3.88
CA LYS A 39 -14.61 15.27 5.15
C LYS A 39 -13.92 16.28 6.08
N TYR A 40 -13.12 17.19 5.54
CA TYR A 40 -12.26 18.06 6.36
C TYR A 40 -12.61 19.55 6.31
N ALA A 41 -13.17 20.05 5.19
CA ALA A 41 -13.47 21.48 5.04
C ALA A 41 -14.93 21.84 5.38
N LEU A 42 -15.85 20.87 5.28
CA LEU A 42 -17.28 21.09 5.52
C LEU A 42 -17.79 20.47 6.84
N SER A 43 -16.91 19.76 7.56
CA SER A 43 -17.26 19.06 8.80
C SER A 43 -16.76 19.87 10.00
N ASP A 44 -17.62 20.65 10.64
CA ASP A 44 -17.34 21.38 11.89
C ASP A 44 -17.45 20.44 13.12
N ASP A 45 -16.75 19.30 13.04
CA ASP A 45 -16.84 18.24 14.04
C ASP A 45 -15.56 18.19 14.89
N GLU A 46 -15.68 18.35 16.20
CA GLU A 46 -14.58 18.21 17.17
C GLU A 46 -13.89 16.82 17.11
N ILE A 47 -14.59 15.84 16.55
CA ILE A 47 -14.08 14.49 16.25
C ILE A 47 -13.09 14.53 15.08
N MET A 48 -13.36 15.36 14.06
CA MET A 48 -12.50 15.50 12.89
C MET A 48 -11.16 16.15 13.23
N ASP A 49 -11.15 17.13 14.13
CA ASP A 49 -9.90 17.74 14.63
C ASP A 49 -9.00 16.71 15.31
N LYS A 50 -9.58 15.82 16.12
CA LYS A 50 -8.85 14.71 16.75
C LYS A 50 -8.35 13.71 15.72
N GLU A 51 -9.16 13.42 14.69
CA GLU A 51 -8.74 12.54 13.60
C GLU A 51 -7.55 13.14 12.84
N ILE A 52 -7.59 14.42 12.48
CA ILE A 52 -6.49 15.14 11.82
C ILE A 52 -5.24 15.08 12.70
N ALA A 53 -5.36 15.38 14.00
CA ALA A 53 -4.23 15.34 14.94
C ALA A 53 -3.58 13.95 15.05
N SER A 54 -4.32 12.87 14.79
CA SER A 54 -3.81 11.50 14.76
C SER A 54 -3.07 11.12 13.47
N GLN A 55 -3.25 11.90 12.40
CA GLN A 55 -2.61 11.64 11.10
C GLN A 55 -1.14 12.04 11.10
N PRO A 56 -0.33 11.51 10.16
CA PRO A 56 1.04 11.97 9.98
C PRO A 56 1.14 13.48 9.71
N ILE A 57 2.22 14.12 10.18
CA ILE A 57 2.49 15.57 10.01
C ILE A 57 2.24 16.08 8.57
N PRO A 58 2.67 15.37 7.50
CA PRO A 58 2.41 15.82 6.13
C PRO A 58 0.92 15.95 5.80
N VAL A 59 0.08 15.04 6.31
CA VAL A 59 -1.37 15.06 6.08
C VAL A 59 -1.98 16.25 6.81
N GLN A 60 -1.62 16.46 8.08
CA GLN A 60 -2.09 17.61 8.86
C GLN A 60 -1.80 18.93 8.16
N ARG A 61 -0.55 19.09 7.69
CA ARG A 61 -0.11 20.30 7.00
C ARG A 61 -0.93 20.56 5.74
N LEU A 62 -1.20 19.53 4.94
CA LEU A 62 -1.94 19.61 3.68
C LEU A 62 -3.42 19.93 3.90
N VAL A 63 -4.03 19.34 4.93
CA VAL A 63 -5.41 19.65 5.33
C VAL A 63 -5.51 21.10 5.80
N ASN A 64 -4.61 21.55 6.69
CA ASN A 64 -4.60 22.91 7.21
C ASN A 64 -4.32 23.97 6.14
N SER A 65 -3.60 23.62 5.07
CA SER A 65 -3.35 24.50 3.93
C SER A 65 -4.43 24.40 2.85
N TYR A 66 -5.49 23.62 3.06
CA TYR A 66 -6.57 23.37 2.08
C TYR A 66 -6.05 22.87 0.71
N ASP A 67 -4.91 22.18 0.69
CA ASP A 67 -4.31 21.63 -0.53
C ASP A 67 -4.71 20.15 -0.71
N PHE A 68 -5.99 19.94 -1.04
CA PHE A 68 -6.57 18.61 -1.17
C PHE A 68 -6.02 17.83 -2.37
N LYS A 69 -5.60 18.53 -3.42
CA LYS A 69 -4.93 17.94 -4.58
C LYS A 69 -3.61 17.29 -4.20
N ALA A 70 -2.78 18.01 -3.45
CA ALA A 70 -1.54 17.44 -2.94
C ALA A 70 -1.81 16.35 -1.89
N LEU A 71 -2.88 16.45 -1.10
CA LEU A 71 -3.31 15.40 -0.17
C LEU A 71 -3.64 14.08 -0.87
N VAL A 72 -4.47 14.12 -1.92
CA VAL A 72 -4.81 12.94 -2.74
C VAL A 72 -3.56 12.33 -3.34
N THR A 73 -2.70 13.16 -3.95
CA THR A 73 -1.43 12.71 -4.54
C THR A 73 -0.54 12.04 -3.49
N TYR A 74 -0.45 12.60 -2.29
CA TYR A 74 0.32 12.03 -1.18
C TYR A 74 -0.22 10.67 -0.76
N ARG A 75 -1.55 10.54 -0.59
CA ARG A 75 -2.20 9.29 -0.17
C ARG A 75 -2.05 8.17 -1.20
N LEU A 76 -2.22 8.49 -2.48
CA LEU A 76 -2.01 7.53 -3.58
C LEU A 76 -0.56 7.07 -3.62
N ARG A 77 0.40 7.99 -3.48
CA ARG A 77 1.83 7.66 -3.43
C ARG A 77 2.20 6.81 -2.22
N GLU A 78 1.63 7.13 -1.05
CA GLU A 78 1.83 6.33 0.17
C GLU A 78 1.34 4.89 -0.04
N ALA A 79 0.14 4.73 -0.60
CA ALA A 79 -0.42 3.41 -0.89
C ALA A 79 0.38 2.64 -1.94
N ALA A 80 0.81 3.31 -3.03
CA ALA A 80 1.70 2.71 -4.03
C ALA A 80 3.00 2.20 -3.39
N SER A 81 3.62 2.99 -2.51
CA SER A 81 4.84 2.57 -1.81
C SER A 81 4.65 1.37 -0.90
N LYS A 82 3.47 1.23 -0.28
CA LYS A 82 3.12 0.07 0.56
C LYS A 82 2.95 -1.18 -0.31
N LEU A 83 2.23 -1.05 -1.44
CA LEU A 83 2.07 -2.13 -2.41
C LEU A 83 3.42 -2.62 -2.95
N ASP A 84 4.33 -1.71 -3.29
CA ASP A 84 5.66 -2.06 -3.78
C ASP A 84 6.48 -2.82 -2.75
N LYS A 85 6.39 -2.44 -1.47
CA LYS A 85 7.05 -3.17 -0.38
C LYS A 85 6.50 -4.58 -0.22
N ILE A 86 5.18 -4.74 -0.29
CA ILE A 86 4.52 -6.06 -0.21
C ILE A 86 4.95 -6.93 -1.40
N LYS A 87 4.82 -6.43 -2.64
CA LYS A 87 5.22 -7.15 -3.85
C LYS A 87 6.70 -7.56 -3.80
N ARG A 88 7.57 -6.68 -3.32
CA ARG A 88 9.00 -6.95 -3.16
C ARG A 88 9.25 -8.03 -2.09
N ASN A 89 8.56 -7.98 -0.97
CA ASN A 89 8.66 -8.97 0.09
C ASN A 89 8.19 -10.36 -0.39
N ASP A 90 7.08 -10.41 -1.14
CA ASP A 90 6.58 -11.65 -1.74
C ASP A 90 7.57 -12.24 -2.75
N TYR A 91 8.19 -11.39 -3.57
CA TYR A 91 9.26 -11.80 -4.48
C TYR A 91 10.45 -12.41 -3.72
N TYR A 92 10.96 -11.73 -2.69
CA TYR A 92 12.07 -12.24 -1.88
C TYR A 92 11.73 -13.57 -1.20
N ASN A 93 10.54 -13.69 -0.63
CA ASN A 93 10.08 -14.93 -0.02
C ASN A 93 10.06 -16.07 -1.05
N ARG A 94 9.49 -15.85 -2.23
CA ARG A 94 9.48 -16.85 -3.32
C ARG A 94 10.89 -17.27 -3.73
N CYS A 95 11.82 -16.33 -3.88
CA CYS A 95 13.21 -16.64 -4.19
C CYS A 95 13.88 -17.47 -3.07
N LEU A 96 13.66 -17.10 -1.81
CA LEU A 96 14.23 -17.81 -0.67
C LEU A 96 13.69 -19.25 -0.58
N PHE A 97 12.39 -19.45 -0.81
CA PHE A 97 11.80 -20.78 -0.90
C PHE A 97 12.42 -21.61 -2.04
N ALA A 98 12.61 -21.02 -3.23
CA ALA A 98 13.22 -21.72 -4.36
C ALA A 98 14.67 -22.14 -4.07
N ILE A 99 15.46 -21.25 -3.44
CA ILE A 99 16.84 -21.55 -3.02
C ILE A 99 16.86 -22.67 -1.98
N ALA A 100 15.98 -22.63 -0.98
CA ALA A 100 15.88 -23.67 0.03
C ALA A 100 15.55 -25.04 -0.60
N GLN A 101 14.61 -25.10 -1.54
CA GLN A 101 14.27 -26.31 -2.27
C GLN A 101 15.47 -26.86 -3.06
N PHE A 102 16.20 -25.99 -3.76
CA PHE A 102 17.40 -26.36 -4.50
C PHE A 102 18.49 -26.95 -3.58
N CYS A 103 18.73 -26.32 -2.42
CA CYS A 103 19.68 -26.83 -1.42
C CYS A 103 19.29 -28.23 -0.91
N VAL A 104 18.01 -28.48 -0.63
CA VAL A 104 17.54 -29.81 -0.18
C VAL A 104 17.79 -30.88 -1.25
N VAL A 105 17.50 -30.57 -2.51
CA VAL A 105 17.76 -31.50 -3.63
C VAL A 105 19.25 -31.78 -3.77
N LEU A 106 20.10 -30.75 -3.72
CA LEU A 106 21.56 -30.94 -3.77
C LEU A 106 22.05 -31.83 -2.64
N MET A 107 21.62 -31.60 -1.40
CA MET A 107 21.99 -32.42 -0.25
C MET A 107 21.55 -33.87 -0.42
N ALA A 108 20.35 -34.12 -0.94
CA ALA A 108 19.86 -35.47 -1.23
C ALA A 108 20.71 -36.17 -2.30
N VAL A 109 21.09 -35.44 -3.37
CA VAL A 109 21.96 -35.95 -4.42
C VAL A 109 23.34 -36.32 -3.85
N PHE A 110 23.96 -35.43 -3.07
CA PHE A 110 25.22 -35.72 -2.39
C PHE A 110 25.12 -36.96 -1.48
N TYR A 111 24.04 -37.10 -0.72
CA TYR A 111 23.82 -38.26 0.15
C TYR A 111 23.73 -39.58 -0.64
N ILE A 112 23.03 -39.58 -1.79
CA ILE A 112 22.95 -40.75 -2.67
C ILE A 112 24.33 -41.08 -3.23
N PHE A 113 25.05 -40.08 -3.77
CA PHE A 113 26.40 -40.28 -4.31
C PHE A 113 27.36 -40.85 -3.26
N SER A 114 27.34 -40.31 -2.03
CA SER A 114 28.19 -40.82 -0.93
C SER A 114 27.86 -42.26 -0.54
N ASN A 115 26.60 -42.70 -0.59
CA ASN A 115 26.23 -44.10 -0.29
C ASN A 115 26.48 -45.08 -1.44
N VAL A 116 26.54 -44.60 -2.69
CA VAL A 116 26.76 -45.47 -3.86
C VAL A 116 28.25 -45.69 -4.13
N PHE A 117 29.10 -44.71 -3.82
CA PHE A 117 30.54 -44.77 -4.09
C PHE A 117 31.40 -45.18 -2.88
N MET A 118 30.81 -45.31 -1.68
CA MET A 118 31.47 -45.79 -0.47
C MET A 118 30.99 -47.20 -0.14
#